data_AF-A0ABD3NZF8-F1
#
_entry.id   AF-A0ABD3NZF8-F1
#
_cell.length_a   1.000
_cell.length_b   1.000
_cell.length_c   1.000
_cell.angle_alpha   90.00
_cell.angle_beta   90.00
_cell.angle_gamma   90.00
#
_symmetry.space_group_name_H-M   'P 1'
#
loop_
_entity.id
_entity.type
_entity.pdbx_description
1 polymer ?
#
loop_
_entity_poly.entity_id
_entity_poly.type
_entity_poly.pdbx_seq_one_letter_code
_entity_poly.pdbx_strand_id
1 'polypeptide(L)'
;MVHLVSALVAFQAISATAFSAHHKTALARYTSCVTLNFHPHSFERSVECATNYGMCDVDELLNLAKDLEDYHGCFYEDGQEACQKEIDDRMDLANVLLLQGEMQERMRYLKEGNLFAYDVQADHDMHERDEFIEKVSPGLDI
;
A
#
# COMPACT_ATOMS: atom_id res chain seq x y z
N MET A 1 -45.31 -51.33 -40.30
CA MET A 1 -46.27 -50.26 -39.93
C MET A 1 -45.77 -49.70 -38.61
N VAL A 2 -45.40 -48.44 -38.42
CA VAL A 2 -45.91 -47.18 -38.96
C VAL A 2 -44.74 -46.20 -39.12
N HIS A 3 -44.65 -45.54 -40.27
CA HIS A 3 -43.85 -44.33 -40.47
C HIS A 3 -44.62 -43.13 -39.88
N LEU A 4 -43.95 -42.23 -39.18
CA LEU A 4 -44.46 -40.88 -38.98
C LEU A 4 -43.37 -39.83 -39.17
N VAL A 5 -43.79 -38.80 -39.90
CA VAL A 5 -43.04 -37.71 -40.51
C VAL A 5 -43.00 -36.52 -39.55
N SER A 6 -41.90 -35.77 -39.54
CA SER A 6 -41.94 -34.33 -39.23
C SER A 6 -40.77 -33.59 -39.85
N ALA A 7 -41.09 -32.42 -40.40
CA ALA A 7 -40.32 -31.65 -41.36
C ALA A 7 -39.81 -30.34 -40.76
N LEU A 8 -38.95 -29.67 -41.54
CA LEU A 8 -38.55 -28.24 -41.50
C LEU A 8 -37.60 -27.88 -40.34
N VAL A 9 -36.56 -27.07 -40.49
CA VAL A 9 -36.39 -25.83 -41.26
C VAL A 9 -34.91 -25.67 -41.67
N ALA A 10 -34.66 -25.18 -42.89
CA ALA A 10 -33.36 -24.74 -43.36
C ALA A 10 -33.08 -23.30 -42.90
N PHE A 11 -31.93 -23.05 -42.28
CA PHE A 11 -31.37 -21.71 -42.10
C PHE A 11 -30.03 -21.63 -42.84
N GLN A 12 -29.96 -20.73 -43.81
CA GLN A 12 -28.74 -20.29 -44.47
C GLN A 12 -27.97 -19.34 -43.55
N ALA A 13 -26.64 -19.44 -43.49
CA ALA A 13 -25.80 -18.27 -43.28
C ALA A 13 -24.32 -18.50 -43.69
N ILE A 14 -23.96 -17.82 -44.78
CA ILE A 14 -22.75 -17.00 -44.99
C ILE A 14 -21.38 -17.71 -44.96
N SER A 15 -20.85 -17.94 -46.16
CA SER A 15 -19.42 -18.12 -46.42
C SER A 15 -18.66 -16.82 -46.10
N ALA A 16 -17.89 -16.81 -45.02
CA ALA A 16 -16.86 -15.80 -44.77
C ALA A 16 -15.50 -16.37 -45.20
N THR A 17 -14.94 -15.87 -46.30
CA THR A 17 -13.54 -16.10 -46.66
C THR A 17 -12.65 -15.25 -45.74
N ALA A 18 -12.05 -15.86 -44.72
CA ALA A 18 -11.05 -15.22 -43.89
C ALA A 18 -9.66 -15.42 -44.50
N PHE A 19 -9.10 -14.33 -45.04
CA PHE A 19 -7.71 -14.22 -45.45
C PHE A 19 -6.86 -14.14 -44.17
N SER A 20 -6.15 -15.21 -43.81
CA SER A 20 -5.22 -15.20 -42.68
C SER A 20 -3.80 -15.00 -43.20
N ALA A 21 -3.28 -13.78 -43.01
CA ALA A 21 -1.89 -13.44 -43.29
C ALA A 21 -0.97 -14.19 -42.31
N HIS A 22 -0.13 -15.07 -42.84
CA HIS A 22 0.96 -15.68 -42.07
C HIS A 22 2.03 -14.63 -41.75
N HIS A 23 1.89 -13.93 -40.63
CA HIS A 23 3.04 -13.31 -40.00
C HIS A 23 3.84 -14.39 -39.27
N LYS A 24 4.99 -14.74 -39.84
CA LYS A 24 6.04 -15.51 -39.19
C LYS A 24 6.62 -14.68 -38.05
N THR A 25 6.10 -14.87 -36.84
CA THR A 25 6.80 -14.46 -35.62
C THR A 25 7.71 -15.60 -35.21
N ALA A 26 9.01 -15.38 -35.39
CA ALA A 26 10.04 -16.25 -34.87
C ALA A 26 9.88 -16.36 -33.35
N LEU A 27 9.60 -17.57 -32.87
CA LEU A 27 9.74 -17.95 -31.47
C LEU A 27 11.21 -17.79 -31.10
N ALA A 28 11.56 -16.63 -30.55
CA ALA A 28 12.79 -16.44 -29.82
C ALA A 28 12.69 -17.32 -28.56
N ARG A 29 13.30 -18.50 -28.64
CA ARG A 29 13.57 -19.37 -27.50
C ARG A 29 14.55 -18.62 -26.59
N TYR A 30 14.04 -17.83 -25.67
CA TYR A 30 14.85 -17.32 -24.56
C TYR A 30 15.07 -18.47 -23.59
N THR A 31 16.14 -19.24 -23.82
CA THR A 31 16.78 -20.00 -22.75
C THR A 31 17.52 -19.00 -21.87
N SER A 32 16.86 -18.52 -20.81
CA SER A 32 17.53 -17.87 -19.68
C SER A 32 17.18 -18.65 -18.42
N CYS A 33 17.77 -19.85 -18.29
CA CYS A 33 17.80 -20.58 -17.04
C CYS A 33 18.92 -19.96 -16.18
N VAL A 34 18.55 -18.93 -15.44
CA VAL A 34 19.22 -18.55 -14.20
C VAL A 34 18.09 -18.30 -13.21
N THR A 35 17.66 -19.36 -12.52
CA THR A 35 16.95 -19.24 -11.25
C THR A 35 17.97 -18.75 -10.20
N LEU A 36 18.42 -17.50 -10.36
CA LEU A 36 18.81 -16.74 -9.19
C LEU A 36 17.48 -16.42 -8.52
N ASN A 37 17.22 -17.05 -7.37
CA ASN A 37 16.23 -16.57 -6.42
C ASN A 37 16.68 -15.18 -5.97
N PHE A 38 16.50 -14.18 -6.85
CA PHE A 38 16.82 -12.80 -6.59
C PHE A 38 15.65 -12.27 -5.82
N HIS A 39 15.66 -12.56 -4.52
CA HIS A 39 14.82 -11.82 -3.60
C HIS A 39 15.24 -10.35 -3.75
N PRO A 40 14.34 -9.46 -4.18
CA PRO A 40 14.71 -8.08 -4.40
C PRO A 40 15.22 -7.56 -3.07
N HIS A 41 16.34 -6.84 -3.13
CA HIS A 41 16.98 -6.23 -1.95
C HIS A 41 15.97 -5.40 -1.12
N SER A 42 14.89 -4.92 -1.75
CA SER A 42 13.78 -4.26 -1.07
C SER A 42 13.09 -5.16 -0.04
N PHE A 43 12.94 -6.47 -0.24
CA PHE A 43 12.22 -7.33 0.72
C PHE A 43 12.97 -7.49 2.05
N GLU A 44 14.27 -7.83 2.01
CA GLU A 44 15.08 -7.97 3.23
C GLU A 44 15.15 -6.63 3.98
N ARG A 45 15.36 -5.53 3.24
CA ARG A 45 15.36 -4.19 3.80
C ARG A 45 14.02 -3.80 4.42
N SER A 46 12.91 -4.15 3.76
CA SER A 46 11.55 -3.96 4.29
C SER A 46 11.34 -4.70 5.60
N VAL A 47 11.82 -5.94 5.73
CA VAL A 47 11.73 -6.70 6.98
C VAL A 47 12.57 -6.03 8.08
N GLU A 48 13.77 -5.56 7.78
CA GLU A 48 14.60 -4.82 8.74
C GLU A 48 13.89 -3.56 9.26
N CYS A 49 13.30 -2.77 8.35
CA CYS A 49 12.54 -1.58 8.72
C CYS A 49 11.31 -1.90 9.56
N ALA A 50 10.53 -2.90 9.15
CA ALA A 50 9.31 -3.30 9.85
C ALA A 50 9.61 -3.82 11.27
N THR A 51 10.72 -4.54 11.44
CA THR A 51 11.11 -5.10 12.75
C THR A 51 11.75 -4.08 13.69
N ASN A 52 12.41 -3.05 13.17
CA ASN A 52 13.12 -2.05 13.96
C ASN A 52 12.52 -0.65 13.79
N TYR A 53 11.44 -0.38 14.53
CA TYR A 53 10.76 0.91 14.48
C TYR A 53 11.71 2.08 14.73
N GLY A 54 11.72 3.06 13.82
CA GLY A 54 12.52 4.28 13.91
C GLY A 54 13.93 4.19 13.33
N MET A 55 14.36 3.02 12.80
CA MET A 55 15.63 2.89 12.07
C MET A 55 15.55 3.38 10.63
N CYS A 56 14.38 3.31 10.03
CA CYS A 56 14.11 3.79 8.67
C CYS A 56 13.32 5.10 8.74
N ASP A 57 13.69 6.04 7.88
CA ASP A 57 12.96 7.30 7.73
C ASP A 57 11.67 7.10 6.94
N VAL A 58 10.80 8.10 6.99
CA VAL A 58 9.47 8.04 6.35
C VAL A 58 9.57 7.82 4.85
N ASP A 59 10.52 8.47 4.17
CA ASP A 59 10.67 8.34 2.72
C ASP A 59 11.12 6.93 2.35
N GLU A 60 12.05 6.34 3.09
CA GLU A 60 12.49 4.96 2.94
C GLU A 60 11.33 3.98 3.14
N LEU A 61 10.53 4.15 4.21
CA LEU A 61 9.36 3.29 4.49
C LEU A 61 8.34 3.32 3.34
N LEU A 62 8.05 4.51 2.81
CA LEU A 62 7.09 4.68 1.72
C LEU A 62 7.60 4.09 0.39
N ASN A 63 8.88 4.29 0.08
CA ASN A 63 9.48 3.72 -1.13
C ASN A 63 9.54 2.19 -1.07
N LEU A 64 9.91 1.62 0.08
CA LEU A 64 9.95 0.17 0.28
C LEU A 64 8.55 -0.45 0.22
N ALA A 65 7.54 0.19 0.82
CA ALA A 65 6.16 -0.27 0.70
C ALA A 65 5.72 -0.32 -0.77
N LYS A 66 5.98 0.75 -1.52
CA LYS A 66 5.66 0.82 -2.94
C LYS A 66 6.37 -0.26 -3.76
N ASP A 67 7.66 -0.48 -3.52
CA ASP A 67 8.43 -1.52 -4.21
C ASP A 67 7.84 -2.93 -3.97
N LEU A 68 7.27 -3.18 -2.78
CA LEU A 68 6.58 -4.44 -2.47
C LEU A 68 5.23 -4.56 -3.18
N GLU A 69 4.46 -3.47 -3.26
CA GLU A 69 3.17 -3.42 -3.96
C GLU A 69 3.31 -3.58 -5.49
N ASP A 70 4.33 -2.93 -6.06
CA ASP A 70 4.60 -2.93 -7.52
C ASP A 70 5.13 -4.29 -8.01
N TYR A 71 5.65 -5.14 -7.12
CA TYR A 71 6.08 -6.48 -7.49
C TYR A 71 4.87 -7.40 -7.68
N HIS A 72 4.72 -7.97 -8.89
CA HIS A 72 3.64 -8.90 -9.24
C HIS A 72 4.09 -10.35 -9.43
N GLY A 73 5.35 -10.66 -9.14
CA GLY A 73 5.88 -12.01 -9.24
C GLY A 73 5.68 -12.85 -7.98
N CYS A 74 6.11 -14.11 -8.09
CA CYS A 74 6.25 -15.06 -6.98
C CYS A 74 7.64 -15.69 -7.04
N PHE A 75 8.32 -15.80 -5.90
CA PHE A 75 9.63 -16.44 -5.79
C PHE A 75 9.51 -17.97 -5.74
N TYR A 76 8.47 -18.49 -5.08
CA TYR A 76 8.26 -19.93 -4.97
C TYR A 76 7.37 -20.44 -6.11
N GLU A 77 7.90 -21.36 -6.91
CA GLU A 77 7.17 -22.04 -7.99
C GLU A 77 6.35 -23.26 -7.49
N ASP A 78 6.22 -23.43 -6.17
CA ASP A 78 5.58 -24.58 -5.50
C ASP A 78 4.05 -24.67 -5.68
N GLY A 79 3.50 -23.91 -6.63
CA GLY A 79 2.09 -23.92 -7.02
C GLY A 79 1.38 -22.59 -6.75
N GLN A 80 0.14 -22.50 -7.23
CA GLN A 80 -0.66 -21.28 -7.16
C GLN A 80 -0.95 -20.84 -5.72
N GLU A 81 -1.12 -21.77 -4.79
CA GLU A 81 -1.39 -21.48 -3.38
C GLU A 81 -0.18 -20.85 -2.68
N ALA A 82 1.03 -21.39 -2.90
CA ALA A 82 2.25 -20.83 -2.35
C ALA A 82 2.52 -19.41 -2.87
N CYS A 83 2.29 -19.20 -4.17
CA CYS A 83 2.39 -17.89 -4.81
C CYS A 83 1.36 -16.89 -4.23
N GLN A 84 0.11 -17.31 -4.02
CA GLN A 84 -0.89 -16.44 -3.40
C GLN A 84 -0.51 -16.05 -1.97
N LYS A 85 -0.04 -17.01 -1.16
CA LYS A 85 0.42 -16.73 0.19
C LYS A 85 1.58 -15.72 0.21
N GLU A 86 2.52 -15.85 -0.72
CA GLU A 86 3.65 -14.91 -0.83
C GLU A 86 3.18 -13.49 -1.20
N ILE A 87 2.19 -13.37 -2.10
CA ILE A 87 1.57 -12.09 -2.42
C ILE A 87 0.92 -11.50 -1.17
N ASP A 88 0.15 -12.29 -0.44
CA ASP A 88 -0.54 -11.84 0.78
C ASP A 88 0.49 -11.38 1.84
N ASP A 89 1.52 -12.19 2.12
CA ASP A 89 2.59 -11.85 3.07
C ASP A 89 3.33 -10.56 2.66
N ARG A 90 3.56 -10.35 1.35
CA ARG A 90 4.20 -9.15 0.82
C ARG A 90 3.33 -7.90 1.01
N MET A 91 2.03 -8.02 0.76
CA MET A 91 1.09 -6.92 0.95
C MET A 91 0.93 -6.57 2.44
N ASP A 92 0.93 -7.57 3.32
CA ASP A 92 0.91 -7.33 4.76
C ASP A 92 2.16 -6.57 5.23
N LEU A 93 3.34 -6.93 4.71
CA LEU A 93 4.58 -6.21 5.00
C LEU A 93 4.53 -4.76 4.50
N ALA A 94 4.04 -4.53 3.28
CA ALA A 94 3.87 -3.18 2.73
C ALA A 94 2.95 -2.32 3.62
N ASN A 95 1.82 -2.88 4.05
CA ASN A 95 0.88 -2.20 4.95
C ASN A 95 1.50 -1.82 6.30
N VAL A 96 2.34 -2.69 6.87
CA VAL A 96 3.06 -2.40 8.12
C VAL A 96 4.01 -1.22 7.94
N LEU A 97 4.75 -1.17 6.83
CA LEU A 97 5.67 -0.05 6.55
C LEU A 97 4.92 1.27 6.38
N LEU A 98 3.80 1.27 5.64
CA LEU A 98 2.94 2.45 5.50
C LEU A 98 2.44 2.94 6.86
N LEU A 99 1.94 2.03 7.70
CA LEU A 99 1.46 2.36 9.03
C LEU A 99 2.58 2.95 9.90
N GLN A 100 3.80 2.39 9.84
CA GLN A 100 4.94 2.94 10.57
C GLN A 100 5.27 4.36 10.09
N GLY A 101 5.27 4.61 8.78
CA GLY A 101 5.52 5.95 8.22
C GLY A 101 4.48 6.97 8.70
N GLU A 102 3.19 6.62 8.67
CA GLU A 102 2.13 7.48 9.19
C GLU A 102 2.29 7.79 10.68
N MET A 103 2.67 6.79 11.48
CA MET A 103 2.88 6.99 12.92
C MET A 103 4.07 7.90 13.19
N GLN A 104 5.16 7.76 12.45
CA GLN A 104 6.32 8.64 12.57
C GLN A 104 5.95 10.10 12.22
N GLU A 105 5.20 10.30 11.14
CA GLU A 105 4.72 11.63 10.73
C GLU A 105 3.81 12.27 11.78
N ARG A 106 2.86 11.51 12.32
CA ARG A 106 2.00 12.00 13.41
C ARG A 106 2.82 12.36 14.65
N MET A 107 3.82 11.54 15.01
CA MET A 107 4.69 11.84 16.14
C MET A 107 5.54 13.09 15.90
N ARG A 108 6.01 13.31 14.67
CA ARG A 108 6.70 14.55 14.28
C ARG A 108 5.78 15.75 14.46
N TYR A 109 4.57 15.68 13.91
CA TYR A 109 3.56 16.74 14.06
C TYR A 109 3.24 17.04 15.52
N LEU A 110 3.11 16.04 16.38
CA LEU A 110 2.86 16.24 17.82
C LEU A 110 4.05 16.83 18.57
N LYS A 111 5.29 16.55 18.14
CA LYS A 111 6.49 17.13 18.74
C LYS A 111 6.71 18.59 18.32
N GLU A 112 6.45 18.90 17.06
CA GLU A 112 6.64 20.25 16.50
C GLU A 112 5.45 21.16 16.79
N GLY A 113 4.24 20.59 16.78
CA GLY A 113 3.01 21.26 17.10
C GLY A 113 2.77 21.26 18.60
N ASN A 114 3.10 22.36 19.27
CA ASN A 114 2.56 22.63 20.59
C ASN A 114 1.10 23.07 20.41
N LEU A 115 0.24 22.11 20.06
CA LEU A 115 -1.13 22.32 19.55
C LEU A 115 -2.00 23.10 20.53
N PHE A 116 -1.65 23.02 21.81
CA PHE A 116 -2.32 23.69 22.92
C PHE A 116 -1.52 24.86 23.48
N ALA A 117 -0.38 25.23 22.91
CA ALA A 117 0.46 26.30 23.48
C ALA A 117 -0.30 27.61 23.63
N TYR A 118 -1.12 27.96 22.65
CA TYR A 118 -1.93 29.17 22.72
C TYR A 118 -3.01 29.06 23.80
N ASP A 119 -3.74 27.96 23.85
CA ASP A 119 -4.82 27.76 24.83
C ASP A 119 -4.28 27.67 26.26
N VAL A 120 -3.16 26.97 26.46
CA VAL A 120 -2.46 26.86 27.74
C VAL A 120 -1.91 28.23 28.16
N GLN A 121 -1.33 28.99 27.23
CA GLN A 121 -0.85 30.34 27.55
C GLN A 121 -2.00 31.27 27.89
N ALA A 122 -3.10 31.23 27.14
CA ALA A 122 -4.27 32.04 27.41
C ALA A 122 -4.90 31.71 28.78
N ASP A 123 -4.98 30.44 29.15
CA ASP A 123 -5.47 30.01 30.46
C ASP A 123 -4.54 30.46 31.60
N HIS A 124 -3.23 30.35 31.39
CA HIS A 124 -2.22 30.84 32.33
C HIS A 124 -2.30 32.37 32.53
N ASP A 125 -2.37 33.14 31.45
CA ASP A 125 -2.46 34.61 31.49
C ASP A 125 -3.75 35.07 32.21
N MET A 126 -4.86 34.33 32.03
CA MET A 126 -6.11 34.60 32.75
C MET A 126 -5.96 34.36 34.25
N HIS A 127 -5.32 33.25 34.66
CA HIS A 127 -5.06 32.95 36.06
C HIS A 127 -4.13 33.98 36.72
N GLU A 128 -3.04 34.37 36.05
CA GLU A 128 -2.14 35.41 36.55
C GLU A 128 -2.85 36.75 36.73
N ARG A 129 -3.72 37.11 35.79
CA ARG A 129 -4.51 38.35 35.89
C ARG A 129 -5.46 38.31 37.09
N ASP A 130 -6.14 37.19 37.29
CA ASP A 130 -7.09 37.04 38.39
C ASP A 130 -6.37 37.03 39.75
N GLU A 131 -5.20 36.38 39.87
CA GLU A 131 -4.35 36.43 41.07
C GLU A 131 -3.83 37.86 41.34
N PHE A 132 -3.42 38.59 40.29
CA PHE A 132 -3.04 39.99 40.43
C PHE A 132 -4.20 40.83 40.96
N ILE A 133 -5.39 40.72 40.35
CA ILE A 133 -6.59 41.46 40.79
C ILE A 133 -6.91 41.16 42.25
N GLU A 134 -6.89 39.89 42.66
CA GLU A 134 -7.14 39.48 44.04
C GLU A 134 -6.15 40.15 45.02
N LYS A 135 -4.87 40.24 44.63
CA LYS A 135 -3.82 40.84 45.47
C LYS A 135 -3.92 42.36 45.59
N VAL A 136 -4.36 43.06 44.55
CA VAL A 136 -4.46 44.54 44.57
C VAL A 136 -5.80 45.03 45.10
N SER A 137 -6.87 44.23 44.99
CA SER A 137 -8.23 44.58 45.42
C SER A 137 -8.32 45.14 46.86
N PRO A 138 -7.66 44.57 47.89
CA PRO A 138 -7.71 45.10 49.26
C PRO A 138 -7.05 46.48 49.45
N GLY A 139 -6.17 46.88 48.52
CA GLY A 139 -5.50 48.19 48.53
C GLY A 139 -6.23 49.26 47.72
N LEU A 140 -7.31 48.89 47.01
CA LEU A 140 -8.11 49.76 46.15
C LEU A 140 -9.46 50.16 46.77
N ASP A 141 -9.77 49.72 47.99
CA ASP A 141 -10.87 50.26 48.80
C ASP A 141 -10.55 51.72 49.20
N ILE A 142 -10.91 52.67 48.34
CA ILE A 142 -10.97 54.12 48.57
C ILE A 142 -12.42 54.58 48.38
#